data_AF-A0A1A8IW34-F1
#
_entry.id   AF-A0A1A8IW34-F1
#
_cell.length_a   1.000
_cell.length_b   1.000
_cell.length_c   1.000
_cell.angle_alpha   90.00
_cell.angle_beta   90.00
_cell.angle_gamma   90.00
#
_symmetry.space_group_name_H-M   'P 1'
#
loop_
_entity.id
_entity.type
_entity.pdbx_description
1 polymer ?
#
loop_
_entity_poly.entity_id
_entity_poly.type
_entity_poly.pdbx_seq_one_letter_code
_entity_poly.pdbx_strand_id
1 'polypeptide(L)'
;MVFLTLPCWIRNRGPDRFWKVQELLKHARHFRGRKNRCYKLAVKAVRRAFVYATKGRKLKKRNMRTLWISRIAAATREHGMKYPALIHHLTKCSVQLNRRVISELAITEPRTFHSLAKIAREQQLEGFRVALGDGKEPPGVLSRVMLQ
;
A
#
# COMPACT_ATOMS: atom_id res chain seq x y z
N MET A 1 24.96 58.59 -19.25
CA MET A 1 24.74 58.33 -20.69
C MET A 1 24.23 56.92 -20.84
N VAL A 2 22.96 56.77 -21.18
CA VAL A 2 22.28 55.49 -21.40
C VAL A 2 22.93 54.86 -22.64
N PHE A 3 23.57 53.70 -22.49
CA PHE A 3 24.09 52.92 -23.62
C PHE A 3 22.91 52.41 -24.46
N LEU A 4 22.43 53.26 -25.37
CA LEU A 4 21.49 52.96 -26.46
C LEU A 4 22.26 52.35 -27.64
N THR A 5 23.17 51.42 -27.39
CA THR A 5 23.83 50.69 -28.48
C THR A 5 22.86 49.63 -29.02
N LEU A 6 22.60 49.70 -30.32
CA LEU A 6 21.80 48.78 -31.15
C LEU A 6 21.98 47.25 -30.90
N PRO A 7 23.10 46.70 -30.39
CA PRO A 7 23.25 45.26 -30.18
C PRO A 7 22.28 44.68 -29.13
N CYS A 8 21.86 45.47 -28.13
CA CYS A 8 20.90 45.03 -27.12
C CYS A 8 19.44 45.01 -27.61
N TRP A 9 19.17 45.57 -28.79
CA TRP A 9 17.88 45.51 -29.48
C TRP A 9 17.72 44.25 -30.35
N ILE A 10 18.81 43.52 -30.59
CA ILE A 10 18.78 42.24 -31.29
C ILE A 10 18.39 41.17 -30.27
N ARG A 11 17.17 40.62 -30.38
CA ARG A 11 16.70 39.48 -29.58
C ARG A 11 17.55 38.23 -29.86
N ASN A 12 18.74 38.14 -29.28
CA ASN A 12 19.61 36.98 -29.41
C ASN A 12 19.08 35.85 -28.51
N ARG A 13 18.72 34.71 -29.11
CA ARG A 13 18.32 33.52 -28.36
C ARG A 13 19.56 32.90 -27.69
N GLY A 14 19.62 32.97 -26.35
CA GLY A 14 20.70 32.36 -25.54
C GLY A 14 20.64 30.82 -25.47
N PRO A 15 21.58 30.18 -24.73
CA PRO A 15 21.70 28.73 -24.60
C PRO A 15 20.58 28.08 -23.76
N ASP A 16 19.61 28.84 -23.26
CA ASP A 16 18.53 28.38 -22.37
C ASP A 16 17.77 27.16 -22.91
N ARG A 17 17.62 27.07 -24.24
CA ARG A 17 16.96 25.92 -24.88
C ARG A 17 17.72 24.62 -24.61
N PHE A 18 19.05 24.65 -24.68
CA PHE A 18 19.88 23.48 -24.46
C PHE A 18 19.69 22.93 -23.04
N TRP A 19 19.75 23.80 -22.03
CA TRP A 19 19.57 23.42 -20.64
C TRP A 19 18.17 22.84 -20.36
N LYS A 20 17.11 23.43 -20.92
CA LYS A 20 15.73 22.89 -20.82
C LYS A 20 15.59 21.50 -21.46
N VAL A 21 16.24 21.28 -22.61
CA VAL A 21 16.25 19.97 -23.26
C VAL A 21 17.03 18.96 -22.42
N GLN A 22 18.19 19.35 -21.89
CA GLN A 22 19.05 18.49 -21.10
C GLN A 22 18.42 18.08 -19.77
N GLU A 23 17.71 19.00 -19.10
CA GLU A 23 16.93 18.73 -17.89
C GLU A 23 15.88 17.64 -18.16
N LEU A 24 15.11 17.78 -19.25
CA LEU A 24 14.11 16.78 -19.62
C LEU A 24 14.73 15.44 -20.00
N LEU A 25 15.83 15.45 -20.76
CA LEU A 25 16.53 14.24 -21.17
C LEU A 25 17.18 13.51 -19.98
N LYS A 26 17.57 14.22 -18.91
CA LYS A 26 18.03 13.61 -17.65
C LYS A 26 17.02 12.61 -17.09
N HIS A 27 15.73 12.93 -17.15
CA HIS A 27 14.66 12.02 -16.73
C HIS A 27 14.41 10.87 -17.72
N ALA A 28 14.75 11.05 -18.99
CA ALA A 28 14.50 10.07 -20.06
C ALA A 28 15.66 9.10 -20.34
N ARG A 29 16.82 9.26 -19.67
CA ARG A 29 18.06 8.50 -19.98
C ARG A 29 17.87 6.98 -20.03
N HIS A 30 17.09 6.43 -19.11
CA HIS A 30 16.84 5.00 -18.99
C HIS A 30 15.75 4.46 -19.95
N PHE A 31 15.13 5.33 -20.77
CA PHE A 31 14.13 4.89 -21.72
C PHE A 31 14.75 4.14 -22.91
N ARG A 32 14.03 3.15 -23.42
CA ARG A 32 14.46 2.37 -24.59
C ARG A 32 14.22 3.13 -25.91
N GLY A 33 15.11 2.91 -26.88
CA GLY A 33 14.95 3.35 -28.27
C GLY A 33 15.31 4.81 -28.51
N ARG A 34 14.48 5.56 -29.25
CA ARG A 34 14.69 7.00 -29.53
C ARG A 34 14.15 7.93 -28.45
N LYS A 35 13.40 7.40 -27.46
CA LYS A 35 12.76 8.18 -26.39
C LYS A 35 13.75 8.75 -25.37
N ASN A 36 14.99 8.22 -25.32
CA ASN A 36 16.06 8.73 -24.47
C ASN A 36 16.92 9.83 -25.10
N ARG A 37 16.80 10.03 -26.43
CA ARG A 37 17.64 10.95 -27.22
C ARG A 37 16.84 12.06 -27.90
N CYS A 38 15.71 11.72 -28.52
CA CYS A 38 14.91 12.68 -29.27
C CYS A 38 13.95 13.45 -28.35
N TYR A 39 14.17 14.77 -28.18
CA TYR A 39 13.38 15.63 -27.29
C TYR A 39 11.85 15.51 -27.47
N LYS A 40 11.34 15.59 -28.72
CA LYS A 40 9.90 15.47 -29.02
C LYS A 40 9.28 14.16 -28.51
N LEU A 41 10.02 13.06 -28.58
CA LEU A 41 9.56 11.75 -28.11
C LEU A 41 9.73 11.62 -26.59
N ALA A 42 10.83 12.13 -26.05
CA ALA A 42 11.12 12.16 -24.63
C ALA A 42 10.03 12.91 -23.86
N VAL A 43 9.60 14.09 -24.32
CA VAL A 43 8.54 14.89 -23.68
C VAL A 43 7.26 14.08 -23.49
N LYS A 44 6.82 13.38 -24.54
CA LYS A 44 5.61 12.53 -24.47
C LYS A 44 5.77 11.37 -23.49
N ALA A 45 6.95 10.74 -23.49
CA ALA A 45 7.25 9.60 -22.62
C ALA A 45 7.37 10.00 -21.14
N VAL A 46 8.13 11.06 -20.84
CA VAL A 46 8.33 11.59 -19.48
C VAL A 46 6.99 12.03 -18.88
N ARG A 47 6.16 12.75 -19.64
CA ARG A 47 4.82 13.15 -19.18
C ARG A 47 3.97 11.95 -18.78
N ARG A 48 3.94 10.89 -19.61
CA ARG A 48 3.22 9.65 -19.29
C ARG A 48 3.81 8.97 -18.05
N ALA A 49 5.13 8.89 -17.95
CA ALA A 49 5.81 8.29 -16.81
C ALA A 49 5.46 9.01 -15.49
N PHE A 50 5.41 10.34 -15.47
CA PHE A 50 5.02 11.10 -14.29
C PHE A 50 3.55 10.88 -13.88
N VAL A 51 2.63 10.81 -14.85
CA VAL A 51 1.23 10.45 -14.57
C VAL A 51 1.14 9.05 -13.97
N TYR A 52 1.86 8.08 -14.55
CA TYR A 52 1.89 6.72 -14.01
C TYR A 52 2.58 6.62 -12.66
N ALA A 53 3.64 7.39 -12.39
CA ALA A 53 4.27 7.41 -11.08
C ALA A 53 3.28 7.86 -10.00
N THR A 54 2.52 8.92 -10.25
CA THR A 54 1.50 9.43 -9.33
C THR A 54 0.36 8.43 -9.12
N LYS A 55 -0.14 7.82 -10.19
CA LYS A 55 -1.16 6.74 -10.09
C LYS A 55 -0.60 5.51 -9.36
N GLY A 56 0.65 5.15 -9.64
CA GLY A 56 1.37 4.01 -9.09
C GLY A 56 1.53 4.08 -7.57
N ARG A 57 1.74 5.27 -6.99
CA ARG A 57 1.76 5.44 -5.52
C ARG A 57 0.46 5.00 -4.85
N LYS A 58 -0.70 5.30 -5.47
CA LYS A 58 -2.01 4.87 -4.97
C LYS A 58 -2.22 3.36 -5.16
N LEU A 59 -1.82 2.83 -6.31
CA LEU A 59 -1.91 1.38 -6.60
C LEU A 59 -1.00 0.54 -5.70
N LYS A 60 0.22 1.00 -5.39
CA LYS A 60 1.14 0.31 -4.47
C LYS A 60 0.49 0.01 -3.13
N LYS A 61 -0.24 0.97 -2.55
CA LYS A 61 -0.96 0.78 -1.28
C LYS A 61 -2.02 -0.33 -1.38
N ARG A 62 -2.75 -0.40 -2.51
CA ARG A 62 -3.76 -1.46 -2.76
C ARG A 62 -3.09 -2.81 -2.95
N ASN A 63 -2.06 -2.89 -3.80
CA ASN A 63 -1.34 -4.13 -4.09
C ASN A 63 -0.69 -4.72 -2.83
N MET A 64 -0.09 -3.87 -1.98
CA MET A 64 0.48 -4.32 -0.70
C MET A 64 -0.61 -4.87 0.23
N ARG A 65 -1.77 -4.23 0.31
CA ARG A 65 -2.90 -4.73 1.10
C ARG A 65 -3.39 -6.08 0.58
N THR A 66 -3.51 -6.25 -0.74
CA THR A 66 -3.88 -7.53 -1.35
C THR A 66 -2.85 -8.62 -1.02
N LEU A 67 -1.56 -8.32 -1.14
CA LEU A 67 -0.49 -9.25 -0.79
C LEU A 67 -0.57 -9.70 0.67
N TRP A 68 -0.76 -8.77 1.61
CA TRP A 68 -0.91 -9.12 3.03
C TRP A 68 -2.14 -10.00 3.27
N ILE A 69 -3.27 -9.71 2.62
CA ILE A 69 -4.48 -10.54 2.72
C ILE A 69 -4.21 -11.96 2.20
N SER A 70 -3.56 -12.08 1.03
CA SER A 70 -3.22 -13.39 0.45
C SER A 70 -2.30 -14.20 1.36
N ARG A 71 -1.29 -13.57 1.98
CA ARG A 71 -0.39 -14.20 2.94
C ARG A 71 -1.13 -14.68 4.19
N ILE A 72 -1.95 -13.83 4.79
CA ILE A 72 -2.75 -14.19 5.96
C ILE A 72 -3.72 -15.32 5.61
N ALA A 73 -4.37 -15.26 4.45
CA ALA A 73 -5.29 -16.30 4.01
C ALA A 73 -4.62 -17.66 3.81
N ALA A 74 -3.36 -17.70 3.38
CA ALA A 74 -2.57 -18.93 3.34
C ALA A 74 -2.30 -19.45 4.75
N ALA A 75 -1.76 -18.60 5.64
CA ALA A 75 -1.44 -18.98 7.01
C ALA A 75 -2.68 -19.42 7.82
N THR A 76 -3.85 -18.79 7.64
CA THR A 76 -5.07 -19.22 8.33
C THR A 76 -5.54 -20.60 7.88
N ARG A 77 -5.30 -20.98 6.62
CA ARG A 77 -5.69 -22.31 6.11
C ARG A 77 -4.87 -23.42 6.76
N GLU A 78 -3.60 -23.18 7.05
CA GLU A 78 -2.76 -24.13 7.81
C GLU A 78 -3.32 -24.39 9.22
N HIS A 79 -4.07 -23.43 9.77
CA HIS A 79 -4.78 -23.56 11.04
C HIS A 79 -6.29 -23.88 10.86
N GLY A 80 -6.74 -24.30 9.68
CA GLY A 80 -8.13 -24.70 9.44
C GLY A 80 -9.15 -23.56 9.54
N MET A 81 -8.74 -22.31 9.36
CA MET A 81 -9.61 -21.13 9.44
C MET A 81 -9.58 -20.30 8.16
N LYS A 82 -10.65 -19.53 7.92
CA LYS A 82 -10.74 -18.57 6.81
C LYS A 82 -10.33 -17.17 7.27
N TYR A 83 -9.67 -16.40 6.40
CA TYR A 83 -9.26 -15.01 6.65
C TYR A 83 -10.38 -14.09 7.20
N PRO A 84 -11.61 -14.08 6.64
CA PRO A 84 -12.66 -13.19 7.14
C PRO A 84 -13.02 -13.50 8.60
N ALA A 85 -13.05 -14.78 8.98
CA ALA A 85 -13.32 -15.20 10.34
C ALA A 85 -12.22 -14.70 11.29
N LEU A 86 -10.94 -14.90 10.94
CA LEU A 86 -9.82 -14.42 11.76
C LEU A 86 -9.94 -12.91 12.05
N ILE A 87 -10.11 -12.08 11.03
CA ILE A 87 -10.16 -10.62 11.20
C ILE A 87 -11.38 -10.19 12.01
N HIS A 88 -12.54 -10.79 11.74
CA HIS A 88 -13.78 -10.48 12.45
C HIS A 88 -13.66 -10.79 13.95
N HIS A 89 -13.14 -11.97 14.30
CA HIS A 89 -13.02 -12.39 15.70
C HIS A 89 -11.92 -11.62 16.45
N LEU A 90 -10.78 -11.31 15.81
CA LEU A 90 -9.77 -10.44 16.41
C LEU A 90 -10.32 -9.04 16.71
N THR A 91 -11.17 -8.50 15.83
CA THR A 91 -11.83 -7.20 16.06
C THR A 91 -12.80 -7.26 17.25
N LYS A 92 -13.54 -8.38 17.40
CA LYS A 92 -14.43 -8.61 18.55
C LYS A 92 -13.69 -8.73 19.88
N CYS A 93 -12.47 -9.26 19.88
CA CYS A 93 -11.61 -9.32 21.06
C CYS A 93 -10.84 -8.01 21.33
N SER A 94 -11.19 -6.90 20.65
CA SER A 94 -10.48 -5.61 20.75
C SER A 94 -9.00 -5.66 20.38
N VAL A 95 -8.55 -6.67 19.62
CA VAL A 95 -7.17 -6.81 19.15
C VAL A 95 -6.98 -6.00 17.86
N GLN A 96 -6.57 -4.74 18.00
CA GLN A 96 -6.39 -3.82 16.88
C GLN A 96 -5.04 -3.99 16.16
N LEU A 97 -4.88 -5.11 15.45
CA LEU A 97 -3.68 -5.38 14.67
C LEU A 97 -3.84 -5.04 13.18
N ASN A 98 -2.82 -4.37 12.63
CA ASN A 98 -2.74 -4.08 11.20
C ASN A 98 -2.40 -5.33 10.39
N ARG A 99 -2.96 -5.43 9.17
CA ARG A 99 -2.71 -6.55 8.25
C ARG A 99 -1.25 -6.75 7.89
N ARG A 100 -0.46 -5.67 7.83
CA ARG A 100 0.99 -5.74 7.65
C ARG A 100 1.65 -6.54 8.76
N VAL A 101 1.32 -6.23 10.02
CA VAL A 101 1.90 -6.86 11.21
C VAL A 101 1.45 -8.32 11.29
N ILE A 102 0.16 -8.60 11.10
CA ILE A 102 -0.35 -9.98 11.08
C ILE A 102 0.35 -10.82 10.00
N SER A 103 0.56 -10.25 8.80
CA SER A 103 1.26 -10.96 7.73
C SER A 103 2.74 -11.17 8.01
N GLU A 104 3.38 -10.30 8.80
CA GLU A 104 4.78 -10.44 9.20
C GLU A 104 4.91 -11.54 10.26
N LEU A 105 4.06 -11.50 11.29
CA LEU A 105 3.99 -12.52 12.34
C LEU A 105 3.74 -13.92 11.76
N ALA A 106 2.90 -14.03 10.73
CA ALA A 106 2.68 -15.30 10.05
C ALA A 106 3.95 -15.88 9.39
N ILE A 107 4.93 -15.03 9.04
CA ILE A 107 6.19 -15.45 8.39
C ILE A 107 7.29 -15.65 9.43
N THR A 108 7.47 -14.69 10.33
CA THR A 108 8.60 -14.66 11.27
C THR A 108 8.32 -15.44 12.56
N GLU A 109 7.07 -15.39 13.05
CA GLU A 109 6.69 -15.85 14.39
C GLU A 109 5.46 -16.78 14.35
N PRO A 110 5.61 -18.02 13.85
CA PRO A 110 4.49 -18.93 13.62
C PRO A 110 3.76 -19.30 14.92
N ARG A 111 4.47 -19.34 16.06
CA ARG A 111 3.88 -19.63 17.38
C ARG A 111 2.92 -18.52 17.81
N THR A 112 3.32 -17.26 17.63
CA THR A 112 2.49 -16.10 17.95
C THR A 112 1.26 -16.04 17.05
N PHE A 113 1.43 -16.33 15.75
CA PHE A 113 0.30 -16.40 14.82
C PHE A 113 -0.67 -17.54 15.18
N HIS A 114 -0.16 -18.70 15.60
CA HIS A 114 -0.98 -19.81 16.09
C HIS A 114 -1.83 -19.42 17.31
N SER A 115 -1.23 -18.73 18.29
CA SER A 115 -1.97 -18.22 19.46
C SER A 115 -3.09 -17.23 19.06
N LEU A 116 -2.82 -16.33 18.12
CA LEU A 116 -3.84 -15.41 17.59
C LEU A 116 -4.98 -16.18 16.88
N ALA A 117 -4.65 -17.20 16.10
CA ALA A 117 -5.64 -18.05 15.45
C ALA A 117 -6.48 -18.83 16.49
N LYS A 118 -5.86 -19.32 17.57
CA LYS A 118 -6.56 -19.99 18.67
C LYS A 118 -7.55 -19.07 19.36
N ILE A 119 -7.12 -17.86 19.77
CA ILE A 119 -7.99 -16.85 20.39
C ILE A 119 -9.19 -16.54 19.48
N ALA A 120 -8.93 -16.32 18.18
CA ALA A 120 -9.99 -16.05 17.21
C ALA A 120 -10.97 -17.22 17.07
N ARG A 121 -10.50 -18.47 17.13
CA ARG A 121 -11.35 -19.66 17.09
C ARG A 121 -12.20 -19.80 18.36
N GLU A 122 -11.61 -19.56 19.53
CA GLU A 122 -12.34 -19.62 20.80
C GLU A 122 -13.46 -18.59 20.84
N GLN A 123 -13.16 -17.35 20.41
CA GLN A 123 -14.18 -16.31 20.28
C GLN A 123 -15.28 -16.65 19.27
N GLN A 124 -14.94 -17.38 18.20
CA GLN A 124 -15.93 -17.88 17.24
C GLN A 124 -16.87 -18.91 17.89
N LEU A 125 -16.32 -19.84 18.66
CA LEU A 125 -17.09 -20.87 19.36
C LEU A 125 -17.98 -20.27 20.45
N GLU A 126 -17.46 -19.31 21.24
CA GLU A 126 -18.27 -18.56 22.20
C GLU A 126 -19.44 -17.86 21.51
N GLY A 127 -19.19 -17.21 20.37
CA GLY A 127 -20.24 -16.57 19.58
C GLY A 127 -21.33 -17.55 19.09
N PHE A 128 -20.95 -18.77 18.68
CA PHE A 128 -21.93 -19.79 18.30
C PHE A 128 -22.74 -20.31 19.49
N ARG A 129 -22.10 -20.51 20.65
CA ARG A 129 -22.81 -20.93 21.88
C ARG A 129 -23.86 -19.90 22.29
N VAL A 130 -23.47 -18.63 22.33
CA VAL A 130 -24.39 -17.53 22.66
C VAL A 130 -25.56 -17.44 21.66
N ALA A 131 -25.31 -17.69 20.37
CA ALA A 131 -26.36 -17.65 19.35
C ALA A 131 -27.34 -18.85 19.42
N LEU A 132 -26.89 -19.99 19.96
CA LEU A 132 -27.73 -21.19 20.13
C LEU A 132 -28.50 -21.19 21.46
N GLY A 133 -28.04 -20.45 22.47
CA GLY A 133 -28.66 -20.38 23.78
C GLY A 133 -29.82 -19.38 23.87
N ASP A 134 -30.60 -19.47 24.95
CA ASP A 134 -31.76 -18.62 25.21
C ASP A 134 -31.41 -17.21 25.75
N GLY A 135 -30.13 -16.81 25.71
CA GLY A 135 -29.64 -15.53 26.25
C GLY A 135 -29.60 -15.43 27.78
N LYS A 136 -29.97 -16.49 28.51
CA LYS A 136 -29.89 -16.56 29.99
C LYS A 136 -28.45 -16.82 30.48
N GLU A 137 -27.62 -17.43 29.65
CA GLU A 137 -26.23 -17.75 29.98
C GLU A 137 -25.36 -16.48 30.02
N PRO A 138 -24.39 -16.40 30.95
CA PRO A 138 -23.50 -15.26 31.03
C PRO A 138 -22.60 -15.17 29.78
N PRO A 139 -22.13 -13.96 29.40
CA PRO A 139 -21.23 -13.79 28.28
C PRO A 139 -19.91 -14.54 28.50
N GLY A 140 -19.42 -15.18 27.43
CA GLY A 140 -18.15 -15.90 27.38
C GLY A 140 -16.96 -15.02 27.76
N VAL A 141 -15.86 -15.62 28.20
CA VAL A 141 -14.74 -14.90 28.85
C VAL A 141 -14.08 -13.93 27.87
N LEU A 142 -13.90 -14.34 26.61
CA LEU A 142 -13.29 -13.51 25.56
C LEU A 142 -14.26 -12.49 24.96
N SER A 143 -15.57 -12.73 25.10
CA SER A 143 -16.63 -11.79 24.68
C SER A 143 -16.84 -10.60 25.62
N ARG A 144 -16.22 -10.59 26.80
CA ARG A 144 -16.28 -9.48 27.75
C ARG A 144 -15.44 -8.32 27.21
N VAL A 145 -16.12 -7.27 26.73
CA VAL A 145 -15.47 -6.05 26.27
C VAL A 145 -15.10 -5.19 27.48
N MET A 146 -13.83 -4.82 27.61
CA MET A 146 -13.44 -3.73 28.50
C MET A 146 -14.03 -2.43 27.96
N LEU A 147 -14.89 -1.78 28.74
CA LEU A 147 -15.31 -0.41 28.48
C LEU A 147 -14.07 0.48 28.61
N GLN A 148 -13.59 1.01 27.49
CA GLN A 148 -12.52 2.02 27.42
C GLN A 148 -13.12 3.41 27.43
#